data_AF-A0A6S6TYT1-F1
#
_entry.id   AF-A0A6S6TYT1-F1
#
_cell.length_a   1.000
_cell.length_b   1.000
_cell.length_c   1.000
_cell.angle_alpha   90.00
_cell.angle_beta   90.00
_cell.angle_gamma   90.00
#
_symmetry.space_group_name_H-M   'P 1'
#
loop_
_entity.id
_entity.type
_entity.pdbx_description
1 polymer ?
#
loop_
_entity_poly.entity_id
_entity_poly.type
_entity_poly.pdbx_seq_one_letter_code
_entity_poly.pdbx_strand_id
1 'polypeptide(L)'
;MIYNLKEYIMRPEVSISKWGNSQGLRIPKSIVEALQINIGDKVKIFIDNGRAVIEPVKKRKKVDIDTLIADIPKDYKKDEELLTTPMGKEVW
;
A
#
# COMPACT_ATOMS: atom_id res chain seq x y z
N MET A 1 26.14 -23.18 -15.23
CA MET A 1 26.28 -23.04 -13.77
C MET A 1 25.01 -22.39 -13.25
N ILE A 2 24.02 -23.20 -12.88
CA ILE A 2 22.69 -22.71 -12.48
C ILE A 2 22.77 -22.50 -10.98
N TYR A 3 22.90 -21.24 -10.53
CA TYR A 3 22.88 -20.95 -9.09
C TYR A 3 21.51 -21.35 -8.55
N ASN A 4 21.50 -22.29 -7.62
CA ASN A 4 20.31 -22.69 -6.86
C ASN A 4 19.99 -21.54 -5.88
N LEU A 5 19.17 -20.60 -6.35
CA LEU A 5 18.71 -19.37 -5.71
C LEU A 5 17.70 -19.64 -4.59
N LYS A 6 17.97 -20.60 -3.71
CA LYS A 6 17.23 -20.67 -2.44
C LYS A 6 17.64 -19.46 -1.59
N GLU A 7 16.92 -18.36 -1.79
CA GLU A 7 16.65 -17.32 -0.80
C GLU A 7 17.90 -16.66 -0.20
N TYR A 8 18.58 -15.78 -0.95
CA TYR A 8 19.53 -14.86 -0.32
C TYR A 8 18.75 -13.84 0.52
N ILE A 9 18.56 -14.16 1.80
CA ILE A 9 17.91 -13.24 2.75
C ILE A 9 18.91 -12.12 3.05
N MET A 10 18.65 -10.92 2.52
CA MET A 10 19.44 -9.73 2.85
C MET A 10 19.23 -9.36 4.33
N ARG A 11 20.31 -9.36 5.13
CA ARG A 11 20.29 -9.02 6.56
C ARG A 11 21.34 -7.95 6.91
N PRO A 12 21.27 -6.75 6.32
CA PRO A 12 22.17 -5.68 6.72
C PRO A 12 21.87 -5.24 8.15
N GLU A 13 22.92 -4.99 8.93
CA GLU A 13 22.79 -4.36 10.24
C GLU A 13 22.64 -2.84 10.07
N VAL A 14 21.67 -2.27 10.77
CA VAL A 14 21.40 -0.83 10.75
C VAL A 14 21.10 -0.34 12.16
N SER A 15 21.60 0.86 12.50
CA SER A 15 21.33 1.48 13.79
C SER A 15 20.12 2.40 13.73
N ILE A 16 19.31 2.36 14.79
CA ILE A 16 18.23 3.33 15.00
C ILE A 16 18.85 4.71 15.26
N SER A 17 18.33 5.73 14.58
CA SER A 17 18.75 7.12 14.76
C SER A 17 17.58 8.00 15.19
N LYS A 18 17.84 9.11 15.89
CA LYS A 18 16.81 10.10 16.24
C LYS A 18 16.52 11.02 15.05
N TRP A 19 15.26 11.12 14.64
CA TRP A 19 14.77 12.05 13.63
C TRP A 19 13.68 12.94 14.26
N GLY A 20 14.04 14.16 14.65
CA GLY A 20 13.15 15.04 15.41
C GLY A 20 12.68 14.38 16.71
N ASN A 21 11.37 14.25 16.89
CA ASN A 21 10.74 13.60 18.05
C ASN A 21 10.58 12.08 17.88
N SER A 22 11.04 11.50 16.77
CA SER A 22 10.86 10.08 16.45
C SER A 22 12.20 9.36 16.29
N GLN A 23 12.13 8.03 16.19
CA GLN A 23 13.24 7.18 15.80
C GLN A 23 13.07 6.72 14.35
N GLY A 24 14.16 6.60 13.61
CA GLY A 24 14.18 6.20 12.22
C GLY A 24 15.26 5.18 11.92
N LEU A 25 15.00 4.38 10.89
CA LEU A 25 15.93 3.43 10.30
C LEU A 25 16.36 3.93 8.92
N ARG A 26 17.66 3.93 8.64
CA ARG A 26 18.15 4.11 7.27
C ARG A 26 18.04 2.78 6.54
N ILE A 27 17.22 2.73 5.50
CA ILE A 27 17.03 1.53 4.70
C ILE A 27 18.11 1.50 3.61
N PRO A 28 18.95 0.45 3.54
CA PRO A 28 19.96 0.31 2.49
C PRO A 28 19.34 0.29 1.09
N LYS A 29 20.07 0.83 0.11
CA LYS A 29 19.63 0.92 -1.29
C LYS A 29 19.18 -0.43 -1.87
N SER A 30 19.88 -1.51 -1.54
CA SER A 30 19.54 -2.86 -1.98
C SER A 30 18.13 -3.31 -1.53
N ILE A 31 17.72 -2.95 -0.32
CA ILE A 31 16.37 -3.27 0.20
C ILE A 31 15.32 -2.39 -0.47
N VAL A 32 15.61 -1.10 -0.65
CA VAL A 32 14.71 -0.15 -1.35
C VAL A 32 14.40 -0.65 -2.77
N GLU A 33 15.43 -1.08 -3.50
CA GLU A 33 15.30 -1.61 -4.86
C GLU A 33 14.55 -2.95 -4.88
N ALA A 34 14.87 -3.87 -3.96
CA ALA A 34 14.21 -5.17 -3.87
C ALA A 34 12.70 -5.04 -3.55
N LEU A 35 12.33 -4.09 -2.70
CA LEU A 35 10.93 -3.82 -2.34
C LEU A 35 10.21 -2.87 -3.30
N GLN A 36 10.93 -2.30 -4.27
CA GLN A 36 10.43 -1.31 -5.23
C GLN A 36 9.71 -0.12 -4.56
N ILE A 37 10.23 0.32 -3.42
CA ILE A 37 9.69 1.48 -2.69
C ILE A 37 10.46 2.75 -3.05
N ASN A 38 9.77 3.89 -3.06
CA ASN A 38 10.33 5.19 -3.34
C ASN A 38 10.15 6.13 -2.15
N ILE A 39 10.88 7.24 -2.16
CA ILE A 39 10.69 8.32 -1.19
C ILE A 39 9.22 8.80 -1.26
N GLY A 40 8.55 8.83 -0.11
CA GLY A 40 7.14 9.22 0.00
C GLY A 40 6.13 8.08 -0.16
N ASP A 41 6.56 6.87 -0.54
CA ASP A 41 5.67 5.71 -0.55
C ASP A 41 5.22 5.33 0.87
N LYS A 42 3.95 4.93 0.98
CA LYS A 42 3.39 4.45 2.25
C LYS A 42 3.80 3.00 2.48
N VAL A 43 4.24 2.72 3.69
CA VAL A 43 4.50 1.37 4.20
C VAL A 43 3.63 1.13 5.42
N LYS A 44 3.27 -0.13 5.67
CA LYS A 44 2.74 -0.56 6.96
C LYS A 44 3.87 -1.14 7.79
N ILE A 45 3.78 -0.93 9.09
CA ILE A 45 4.68 -1.50 10.08
C ILE A 45 3.82 -2.20 11.10
N PHE A 46 4.08 -3.48 11.34
CA PHE A 46 3.38 -4.28 12.34
C PHE A 46 4.32 -5.29 13.00
N ILE A 47 3.89 -5.88 14.10
CA ILE A 47 4.67 -6.89 14.83
C ILE A 47 4.12 -8.26 14.44
N ASP A 48 4.99 -9.15 13.96
CA ASP A 48 4.69 -10.55 13.69
C ASP A 48 5.78 -11.43 14.31
N ASN A 49 5.37 -12.37 15.17
CA ASN A 49 6.29 -13.30 15.84
C ASN A 49 7.49 -12.62 16.54
N GLY A 50 7.22 -11.49 17.23
CA GLY A 50 8.27 -10.71 17.92
C GLY A 50 9.19 -9.91 17.01
N ARG A 51 8.92 -9.87 15.69
CA ARG A 51 9.68 -9.12 14.69
C ARG A 51 8.86 -7.93 14.20
N ALA A 52 9.50 -6.79 14.03
CA ALA A 52 8.91 -5.70 13.26
C ALA A 52 8.96 -6.06 11.76
N VAL A 53 7.79 -6.15 11.13
CA VAL A 53 7.63 -6.38 9.70
C VAL A 53 7.21 -5.08 9.04
N ILE A 54 7.93 -4.71 7.96
CA ILE A 54 7.63 -3.56 7.13
C ILE A 54 7.18 -4.06 5.77
N GLU A 55 5.96 -3.71 5.36
CA GLU A 55 5.42 -4.09 4.05
C GLU A 55 5.04 -2.85 3.22
N PRO A 56 5.35 -2.82 1.91
CA PRO A 56 4.84 -1.79 1.02
C PRO A 56 3.31 -1.82 0.99
N VAL A 57 2.66 -0.65 1.10
CA VAL A 57 1.23 -0.58 0.82
C VAL A 57 1.06 -0.69 -0.69
N LYS A 58 0.50 -1.81 -1.15
CA LYS A 58 0.15 -1.98 -2.57
C LYS A 58 -0.72 -0.79 -3.00
N LYS A 59 -0.19 0.05 -3.88
CA LYS A 59 -1.00 1.07 -4.56
C LYS A 59 -2.12 0.30 -5.25
N ARG A 60 -3.38 0.75 -5.08
CA ARG A 60 -4.49 0.22 -5.88
C ARG A 60 -4.03 0.26 -7.33
N LYS A 61 -4.18 -0.85 -8.06
CA LYS A 61 -3.93 -0.85 -9.50
C LYS A 61 -4.68 0.36 -10.08
N LYS A 62 -4.04 1.13 -10.95
CA LYS A 62 -4.81 2.04 -11.82
C LYS A 62 -5.76 1.13 -12.58
N VAL A 63 -7.02 1.12 -12.17
CA VAL A 63 -8.05 0.41 -12.92
C VAL A 63 -8.37 1.32 -14.08
N ASP A 64 -8.22 0.78 -15.27
CA ASP A 64 -8.57 1.49 -16.49
C ASP A 64 -10.10 1.68 -16.54
N ILE A 65 -10.53 2.85 -16.99
CA ILE A 65 -11.96 3.19 -16.97
C ILE A 65 -12.74 2.29 -17.92
N ASP A 66 -12.15 1.88 -19.05
CA ASP A 66 -12.80 0.99 -20.00
C ASP A 66 -12.99 -0.41 -19.39
N THR A 67 -12.05 -0.84 -18.54
CA THR A 67 -12.20 -2.09 -17.76
C THR A 67 -13.35 -2.00 -16.76
N LEU A 68 -13.50 -0.87 -16.05
CA LEU A 68 -14.61 -0.67 -15.12
C LEU A 68 -15.97 -0.65 -15.83
N ILE A 69 -16.03 -0.05 -17.03
CA ILE A 69 -17.25 0.02 -17.83
C ILE A 69 -17.60 -1.37 -18.40
N ALA A 70 -16.61 -2.14 -18.83
CA ALA A 70 -16.82 -3.50 -19.35
C ALA A 70 -17.40 -4.47 -18.29
N ASP A 71 -17.09 -4.24 -17.02
CA ASP A 71 -17.61 -5.04 -15.88
C ASP A 71 -19.05 -4.67 -15.48
N ILE A 72 -19.66 -3.62 -16.06
CA ILE A 72 -21.06 -3.27 -15.80
C ILE A 72 -21.98 -4.30 -16.46
N PRO A 73 -22.85 -5.01 -15.71
CA PRO A 73 -23.82 -5.94 -16.29
C PRO A 73 -24.72 -5.24 -17.32
N LYS A 74 -25.01 -5.90 -18.44
CA LYS A 74 -25.87 -5.33 -19.51
C LYS A 74 -27.29 -5.03 -19.04
N ASP A 75 -27.73 -5.70 -17.99
CA ASP A 75 -29.02 -5.56 -17.33
C ASP A 75 -28.96 -4.68 -16.08
N TYR A 76 -27.85 -3.96 -15.86
CA TYR A 76 -27.72 -3.03 -14.75
C TYR A 76 -28.80 -1.94 -14.85
N LYS A 77 -29.77 -2.02 -13.94
CA LYS A 77 -30.79 -0.99 -13.75
C LYS A 77 -30.34 -0.09 -12.63
N LYS A 78 -30.12 1.18 -12.95
CA LYS A 78 -29.93 2.23 -11.95
C LYS A 78 -31.26 2.43 -11.24
N ASP A 79 -31.33 2.05 -9.98
CA ASP A 79 -32.40 2.52 -9.10
C ASP A 79 -32.03 3.97 -8.74
N GLU A 80 -32.70 4.93 -9.36
CA GLU A 80 -32.60 6.31 -8.90
C GLU A 80 -33.40 6.43 -7.61
N GLU A 81 -32.73 6.18 -6.49
CA GLU A 81 -33.24 6.65 -5.20
C GLU A 81 -33.27 8.19 -5.25
N LEU A 82 -34.45 8.72 -5.59
CA LEU A 82 -34.78 10.10 -5.30
C LEU A 82 -34.67 10.27 -3.79
N LEU A 83 -33.57 10.87 -3.33
CA LEU A 83 -33.37 11.27 -1.94
C LEU A 83 -34.41 12.36 -1.63
N THR A 84 -35.62 11.93 -1.30
CA THR A 84 -36.76 12.82 -1.00
C THR A 84 -36.67 13.41 0.40
N THR A 85 -35.76 12.91 1.23
CA THR A 85 -35.51 13.40 2.57
C THR A 85 -34.04 13.78 2.75
N PRO A 86 -33.73 14.95 3.34
CA PRO A 86 -32.37 15.32 3.68
C PRO A 86 -31.81 14.32 4.70
N MET A 87 -30.74 13.59 4.35
CA MET A 87 -30.06 12.65 5.24
C MET A 87 -28.85 13.27 5.97
N GLY A 88 -28.66 14.59 5.86
CA GLY A 88 -27.56 15.34 6.45
C GLY A 88 -28.02 16.58 7.23
N LYS A 89 -27.08 17.25 7.91
CA LYS A 89 -27.31 18.50 8.67
C LYS A 89 -27.02 19.77 7.85
N GLU A 90 -27.33 19.75 6.56
CA GLU A 90 -27.06 20.92 5.73
C GLU A 90 -28.20 21.93 5.92
N VAL A 91 -27.86 23.05 6.56
CA VAL A 91 -28.75 24.19 6.73
C VAL A 91 -28.72 24.97 5.42
N TRP A 92 -29.89 25.16 4.81
CA TRP A 92 -30.09 25.99 3.62
C TRP A 92 -30.11 27.47 3.99
#